data_AF-A0A0R1NV03-F1
#
_entry.id   AF-A0A0R1NV03-F1
#
_cell.length_a   1.000
_cell.length_b   1.000
_cell.length_c   1.000
_cell.angle_alpha   90.00
_cell.angle_beta   90.00
_cell.angle_gamma   90.00
#
_symmetry.space_group_name_H-M   'P 1'
#
loop_
_entity.id
_entity.type
_entity.pdbx_description
1 polymer ?
#
loop_
_entity_poly.entity_id
_entity_poly.type
_entity_poly.pdbx_seq_one_letter_code
_entity_poly.pdbx_strand_id
1 'polypeptide(L)'
;MYYEDEFNVRLAIVSLEVGNMKHSGWWISNLWLAIIFIGVSGWIWLRGVDGAGIVQTPKMKLMALLIWAIFVAMIVVIEWIVWLVR
;
A
#
# COMPACT_ATOMS: atom_id res chain seq x y z
N MET A 1 -34.81 -32.43 6.00
CA MET A 1 -34.53 -31.68 7.23
C MET A 1 -33.06 -31.69 7.60
N TYR A 2 -32.37 -32.84 7.64
CA TYR A 2 -30.92 -32.92 7.97
C TYR A 2 -29.99 -32.19 6.97
N TYR A 3 -30.33 -32.19 5.68
CA TYR A 3 -29.49 -31.59 4.63
C TYR A 3 -29.49 -30.05 4.62
N GLU A 4 -30.58 -29.42 5.08
CA GLU A 4 -30.64 -27.95 5.16
C GLU A 4 -29.79 -27.42 6.31
N ASP A 5 -29.64 -28.22 7.37
CA ASP A 5 -28.87 -27.83 8.56
C ASP A 5 -27.36 -27.78 8.25
N GLU A 6 -26.81 -28.78 7.55
CA GLU A 6 -25.42 -28.75 7.09
C GLU A 6 -25.13 -27.61 6.10
N PHE A 7 -26.09 -27.29 5.23
CA PHE A 7 -25.96 -26.19 4.28
C PHE A 7 -25.91 -24.84 5.01
N ASN A 8 -26.81 -24.62 5.98
CA ASN A 8 -26.84 -23.40 6.78
C ASN A 8 -25.59 -23.24 7.65
N VAL A 9 -25.04 -24.33 8.19
CA VAL A 9 -23.77 -24.31 8.95
C VAL A 9 -22.60 -23.94 8.04
N ARG A 10 -22.52 -24.52 6.83
CA ARG A 10 -21.48 -24.15 5.84
C ARG A 10 -21.60 -22.70 5.39
N LEU A 11 -22.82 -22.21 5.19
CA LEU A 11 -23.10 -20.82 4.81
C LEU A 11 -22.74 -19.85 5.93
N ALA A 12 -23.01 -20.22 7.19
CA ALA A 12 -22.61 -19.44 8.35
C ALA A 12 -21.08 -19.38 8.48
N ILE A 13 -20.36 -20.49 8.27
CA ILE A 13 -18.89 -20.52 8.31
C ILE A 13 -18.31 -19.63 7.21
N VAL A 14 -18.77 -19.75 5.97
CA VAL A 14 -18.31 -18.89 4.85
C VAL A 14 -18.66 -17.42 5.10
N SER A 15 -19.85 -17.13 5.61
CA SER A 15 -20.25 -15.76 5.95
C SER A 15 -19.45 -15.16 7.11
N LEU A 16 -19.01 -15.98 8.08
CA LEU A 16 -18.13 -15.57 9.17
C LEU A 16 -16.69 -15.35 8.67
N GLU A 17 -16.22 -16.18 7.76
CA GLU A 17 -14.90 -16.07 7.14
C GLU A 17 -14.78 -14.83 6.26
N VAL A 18 -15.82 -14.54 5.47
CA VAL A 18 -15.93 -13.31 4.66
C VAL A 18 -16.17 -12.07 5.53
N GLY A 19 -16.98 -12.18 6.59
CA GLY A 19 -17.26 -11.09 7.54
C GLY A 19 -16.04 -10.60 8.33
N ASN A 20 -14.99 -11.42 8.43
CA ASN A 20 -13.74 -11.10 9.14
C ASN A 20 -12.76 -10.26 8.30
N MET A 21 -13.06 -9.97 7.02
CA MET A 21 -12.22 -9.11 6.16
C MET A 21 -12.41 -7.60 6.41
N LYS A 22 -12.85 -7.20 7.61
CA LYS A 22 -13.16 -5.79 7.93
C LYS A 22 -11.91 -4.88 8.01
N HIS A 23 -10.71 -5.47 8.14
CA HIS A 23 -9.41 -4.79 8.07
C HIS A 23 -8.70 -4.86 6.70
N SER A 24 -9.31 -5.52 5.70
CA SER A 24 -8.68 -5.81 4.41
C SER A 24 -8.29 -4.55 3.61
N GLY A 25 -9.12 -3.50 3.66
CA GLY A 25 -8.89 -2.27 2.87
C GLY A 25 -7.61 -1.51 3.22
N TRP A 26 -7.19 -1.53 4.49
CA TRP A 26 -5.96 -0.86 4.95
C TRP A 26 -4.71 -1.59 4.47
N TRP A 27 -4.74 -2.92 4.46
CA TRP A 27 -3.65 -3.72 3.90
C TRP A 27 -3.51 -3.52 2.39
N ILE A 28 -4.65 -3.43 1.68
CA ILE A 28 -4.66 -3.21 0.23
C ILE A 28 -4.11 -1.82 -0.11
N SER A 29 -4.49 -0.75 0.63
CA SER A 29 -3.96 0.60 0.37
C SER A 29 -2.45 0.66 0.57
N ASN A 30 -1.95 0.07 1.65
CA ASN A 30 -0.53 0.06 1.97
C ASN A 30 0.28 -0.78 0.97
N LEU A 31 -0.30 -1.87 0.43
CA LEU A 31 0.32 -2.66 -0.64
C LEU A 31 0.47 -1.84 -1.93
N TRP A 32 -0.57 -1.11 -2.34
CA TRP A 32 -0.49 -0.21 -3.50
C TRP A 32 0.54 0.90 -3.32
N LEU A 33 0.58 1.50 -2.12
CA LEU A 33 1.59 2.49 -1.74
C LEU A 33 3.01 1.92 -1.86
N ALA A 34 3.25 0.70 -1.40
CA ALA A 34 4.54 0.03 -1.51
C ALA A 34 4.96 -0.21 -2.98
N ILE A 35 4.02 -0.65 -3.83
CA ILE A 35 4.29 -0.86 -5.27
C ILE A 35 4.67 0.46 -5.94
N ILE A 36 3.93 1.54 -5.67
CA ILE A 36 4.21 2.87 -6.22
C ILE A 36 5.56 3.38 -5.71
N PHE A 37 5.84 3.21 -4.41
CA PHE A 37 7.11 3.61 -3.80
C PHE A 37 8.30 2.95 -4.48
N ILE A 38 8.25 1.63 -4.70
CA ILE A 38 9.31 0.87 -5.36
C ILE A 38 9.43 1.29 -6.83
N GLY A 39 8.32 1.39 -7.55
CA GLY A 39 8.30 1.77 -8.96
C GLY A 39 8.91 3.15 -9.22
N VAL A 40 8.50 4.15 -8.44
CA VAL A 40 9.04 5.53 -8.54
C VAL A 40 10.50 5.57 -8.08
N SER A 41 10.88 4.84 -7.03
CA SER A 41 12.28 4.79 -6.59
C SER A 41 13.20 4.18 -7.65
N GLY A 42 12.78 3.08 -8.28
CA GLY A 42 13.50 2.47 -9.40
C GLY A 42 13.63 3.43 -10.58
N TRP A 43 12.55 4.13 -10.94
CA TRP A 43 12.57 5.14 -11.98
C TRP A 43 13.55 6.29 -11.70
N ILE A 44 13.55 6.83 -10.47
CA ILE A 44 14.49 7.87 -10.03
C ILE A 44 15.94 7.37 -10.09
N TRP A 45 16.17 6.11 -9.75
CA TRP A 45 17.52 5.55 -9.74
C TRP A 45 18.07 5.31 -11.14
N LEU A 46 17.24 4.77 -12.04
CA LEU A 46 17.63 4.36 -13.39
C LEU A 46 17.75 5.52 -14.38
N ARG A 47 17.03 6.63 -14.17
CA ARG A 47 17.10 7.79 -15.08
C ARG A 47 18.47 8.48 -15.05
N GLY A 48 18.93 8.95 -16.22
CA GLY A 48 20.20 9.68 -16.36
C GLY A 48 20.07 11.21 -16.28
N VAL A 49 18.90 11.74 -16.60
CA VAL A 49 18.59 13.18 -16.66
C VAL A 49 17.32 13.49 -15.90
N ASP A 50 17.26 14.65 -15.26
CA ASP A 50 16.06 15.15 -14.56
C ASP A 50 15.03 15.75 -15.54
N GLY A 51 13.96 16.34 -15.02
CA GLY A 51 12.91 16.99 -15.85
C GLY A 51 13.36 18.29 -16.52
N ALA A 52 14.50 18.85 -16.11
CA ALA A 52 15.10 20.05 -16.68
C ALA A 52 16.22 19.73 -17.68
N GLY A 53 16.46 18.44 -17.97
CA GLY A 53 17.55 18.00 -18.84
C GLY A 53 18.93 18.03 -18.19
N ILE A 54 19.01 18.22 -16.87
CA ILE A 54 20.26 18.22 -16.12
C ILE A 54 20.64 16.79 -15.78
N VAL A 55 21.91 16.43 -16.01
CA VAL A 55 22.45 15.12 -15.67
C VAL A 55 22.34 14.88 -14.17
N GLN A 56 21.68 13.79 -13.78
CA GLN A 56 21.51 13.44 -12.38
C GLN A 56 22.77 12.80 -11.82
N THR A 57 23.49 13.56 -10.99
CA THR A 57 24.58 13.02 -10.18
C THR A 57 24.04 12.07 -9.12
N PRO A 58 24.83 11.10 -8.62
CA PRO A 58 24.41 10.19 -7.56
C PRO A 58 23.88 10.91 -6.31
N LYS A 59 24.46 12.08 -5.97
CA LYS A 59 23.99 12.92 -4.85
C LYS A 59 22.58 13.47 -5.07
N MET A 60 22.28 13.95 -6.28
CA MET A 60 20.94 14.45 -6.60
C MET A 60 19.91 13.33 -6.63
N LYS A 61 20.28 12.12 -7.08
CA LYS A 61 19.41 10.94 -7.02
C LYS A 61 19.05 10.57 -5.60
N LEU A 62 20.02 10.56 -4.69
CA LEU A 62 19.78 10.31 -3.26
C LEU A 62 18.89 11.36 -2.63
N MET A 63 19.08 12.64 -2.95
CA MET A 63 18.19 13.73 -2.51
C MET A 63 16.76 13.54 -3.03
N ALA A 64 16.59 13.19 -4.30
CA ALA A 64 15.26 12.91 -4.88
C ALA A 64 14.59 11.71 -4.20
N LEU A 65 15.34 10.63 -3.94
CA LEU A 65 14.86 9.47 -3.19
C LEU A 65 14.49 9.82 -1.75
N LEU A 66 15.27 10.69 -1.09
CA LEU A 66 14.98 11.13 0.28
C LEU A 66 13.67 11.90 0.33
N ILE A 67 13.47 12.87 -0.57
CA ILE A 67 12.23 13.65 -0.67
C ILE A 67 11.05 12.73 -0.95
N TRP A 68 11.22 11.78 -1.87
CA TRP A 68 10.20 10.77 -2.18
C TRP A 68 9.85 9.91 -0.96
N ALA A 69 10.85 9.44 -0.22
CA ALA A 69 10.66 8.64 0.99
C ALA A 69 9.94 9.43 2.09
N ILE A 70 10.29 10.70 2.30
CA ILE A 70 9.60 11.58 3.26
C ILE A 70 8.12 11.76 2.86
N PHE A 71 7.86 11.98 1.57
CA PHE A 71 6.50 12.14 1.06
C PHE A 71 5.64 10.89 1.32
N VAL A 72 6.15 9.70 0.99
CA VAL A 72 5.44 8.44 1.27
C VAL A 72 5.28 8.21 2.78
N ALA A 73 6.30 8.51 3.59
CA ALA A 73 6.23 8.39 5.04
C ALA A 73 5.12 9.27 5.64
N MET A 74 4.94 10.50 5.15
CA MET A 74 3.83 11.37 5.60
C MET A 74 2.46 10.75 5.30
N ILE A 75 2.29 10.13 4.13
CA ILE A 75 1.03 9.46 3.77
C ILE A 75 0.76 8.29 4.73
N VAL A 76 1.76 7.43 4.98
CA VAL A 76 1.64 6.29 5.90
C VAL A 76 1.28 6.74 7.32
N VAL A 77 1.88 7.84 7.80
CA VAL A 77 1.55 8.42 9.11
C VAL A 77 0.08 8.87 9.16
N ILE A 78 -0.42 9.52 8.11
CA ILE A 78 -1.82 9.95 8.04
C ILE A 78 -2.76 8.72 8.02
N GLU A 79 -2.44 7.69 7.22
CA GLU A 79 -3.21 6.44 7.20
C GLU A 79 -3.25 5.76 8.56
N TRP A 80 -2.12 5.76 9.28
CA TRP A 80 -2.04 5.23 10.64
C TRP A 80 -2.90 6.02 11.63
N ILE A 81 -2.89 7.35 11.56
CA ILE A 81 -3.73 8.19 12.43
C ILE A 81 -5.21 7.89 12.15
N VAL A 82 -5.62 7.82 10.89
CA VAL A 82 -7.00 7.48 10.51
C VAL A 82 -7.38 6.08 10.99
N TRP A 83 -6.46 5.11 10.90
CA TRP A 83 -6.69 3.76 11.39
C TRP A 83 -6.83 3.71 12.91
N LEU A 84 -6.02 4.43 13.66
CA LEU A 84 -6.08 4.48 15.13
C LEU A 84 -7.33 5.18 15.67
N VAL A 85 -7.86 6.16 14.92
CA VAL A 85 -9.07 6.91 15.29
C VAL A 85 -10.36 6.12 14.98
N ARG A 86 -10.29 5.14 14.07
CA ARG A 86 -11.43 4.35 13.61
C ARG A 86 -11.63 3.08 14.44
#